data_AF-W6KTJ4-F1
#
_entry.id   AF-W6KTJ4-F1
#
_cell.length_a   1.000
_cell.length_b   1.000
_cell.length_c   1.000
_cell.angle_alpha   90.00
_cell.angle_beta   90.00
_cell.angle_gamma   90.00
#
_symmetry.space_group_name_H-M   'P 1'
#
loop_
_entity.id
_entity.type
_entity.pdbx_description
1 polymer ?
#
loop_
_entity_poly.entity_id
_entity_poly.type
_entity_poly.pdbx_seq_one_letter_code
_entity_poly.pdbx_strand_id
1 'polypeptide(L)'
;MSVQSTPSQDRHRVEDMSIEELRKEYVALKTIQFSQHCEEEMLNKRIEMLREESVRLQQSTEIEEEHVANQLLRRLNSAERDVKKYEQLIHEEEETIEELSRQISVIHDQQREVESQLGKHQEEHIMLQGKLLNRELKRSELGRELLDEWQRYLGVLVHHLAVVRNREEKEKEREGGGICLASPAMPAVPDEASSFPESAGAPGPASSVPVSSVPVSSVPVSSVPDSSDPILSSPLLTSCNSPAHPVVARLERRLRRLLAEHAQVRRGADAMRQQYTALSERLKRVQDTAFLEIAQAAKYRESLHDAQAKLLGFNPRKGVS
;
A
#
# COMPACT_ATOMS: atom_id res chain seq x y z
N MET A 1 51.69 -43.24 -56.64
CA MET A 1 52.73 -42.55 -57.42
C MET A 1 52.74 -43.18 -58.81
N SER A 2 52.01 -42.60 -59.76
CA SER A 2 52.04 -43.03 -61.16
C SER A 2 53.20 -42.32 -61.84
N VAL A 3 54.16 -43.10 -62.33
CA VAL A 3 55.25 -42.60 -63.16
C VAL A 3 54.61 -42.23 -64.50
N GLN A 4 54.51 -40.93 -64.80
CA GLN A 4 54.06 -40.45 -66.10
C GLN A 4 55.12 -40.81 -67.15
N SER A 5 54.94 -41.93 -67.83
CA SER A 5 55.70 -42.27 -69.03
C SER A 5 55.45 -41.19 -70.08
N THR A 6 56.52 -40.59 -70.60
CA THR A 6 56.40 -39.57 -71.64
C THR A 6 56.02 -40.24 -72.96
N PRO A 7 55.05 -39.69 -73.73
CA PRO A 7 54.46 -40.33 -74.92
C PRO A 7 55.46 -40.57 -76.07
N SER A 8 56.67 -40.01 -75.97
CA SER A 8 57.75 -40.20 -76.94
C SER A 8 58.47 -41.54 -76.77
N GLN A 9 58.53 -42.10 -75.57
CA GLN A 9 59.28 -43.34 -75.32
C GLN A 9 58.47 -44.60 -75.70
N ASP A 10 57.15 -44.51 -75.64
CA ASP A 10 56.26 -45.62 -76.02
C ASP A 10 56.18 -45.84 -77.54
N ARG A 11 56.48 -44.84 -78.36
CA ARG A 11 56.43 -44.95 -79.82
C ARG A 11 57.47 -45.92 -80.38
N HIS A 12 58.70 -45.89 -79.88
CA HIS A 12 59.76 -46.81 -80.32
C HIS A 12 59.52 -48.24 -79.85
N ARG A 13 58.81 -48.41 -78.72
CA ARG A 13 58.50 -49.74 -78.17
C ARG A 13 57.54 -50.53 -79.07
N VAL A 14 56.68 -49.86 -79.84
CA VAL A 14 55.71 -50.52 -80.72
C VAL A 14 56.36 -51.07 -81.99
N GLU A 15 57.45 -50.46 -82.45
CA GLU A 15 58.16 -50.83 -83.69
C GLU A 15 58.95 -52.15 -83.55
N ASP A 16 59.39 -52.48 -82.33
CA ASP A 16 60.17 -53.69 -82.03
C ASP A 16 59.31 -54.92 -81.65
N MET A 17 57.98 -54.79 -81.59
CA MET A 17 57.09 -55.89 -81.19
C MET A 17 56.78 -56.85 -82.34
N SER A 18 56.71 -58.15 -82.02
CA SER A 18 56.19 -59.15 -82.94
C SER A 18 54.69 -58.97 -83.19
N ILE A 19 54.18 -59.49 -84.31
CA ILE A 19 52.76 -59.38 -84.70
C ILE A 19 51.83 -59.99 -83.64
N GLU A 20 52.23 -61.10 -83.02
CA GLU A 20 51.50 -61.74 -81.92
C GLU A 20 51.42 -60.85 -80.68
N GLU A 21 52.49 -60.12 -80.33
CA GLU A 21 52.50 -59.18 -79.21
C GLU A 21 51.60 -57.97 -79.48
N LEU A 22 51.65 -57.41 -80.69
CA LEU A 22 50.74 -56.35 -81.14
C LEU A 22 49.26 -56.76 -81.02
N ARG A 23 48.91 -58.00 -81.38
CA ARG A 23 47.55 -58.53 -81.22
C ARG A 23 47.14 -58.65 -79.76
N LYS A 24 48.04 -59.14 -78.88
CA LYS A 24 47.78 -59.25 -77.44
C LYS A 24 47.58 -57.88 -76.81
N GLU A 25 48.45 -56.92 -77.11
CA GLU A 25 48.35 -55.53 -76.65
C GLU A 25 47.06 -54.88 -77.15
N TYR A 26 46.69 -55.09 -78.42
CA TYR A 26 45.41 -54.59 -78.95
C TYR A 26 44.19 -55.16 -78.21
N VAL A 27 44.18 -56.47 -77.95
CA VAL A 27 43.10 -57.11 -77.17
C VAL A 27 43.08 -56.56 -75.74
N ALA A 28 44.24 -56.42 -75.09
CA ALA A 28 44.34 -55.86 -73.75
C ALA A 28 43.82 -54.41 -73.70
N LEU A 29 44.24 -53.56 -74.64
CA LEU A 29 43.73 -52.19 -74.80
C LEU A 29 42.22 -52.17 -75.04
N LYS A 30 41.67 -53.11 -75.82
CA LYS A 30 40.23 -53.21 -76.03
C LYS A 30 39.48 -53.63 -74.77
N THR A 31 40.01 -54.56 -74.00
CA THR A 31 39.44 -54.96 -72.71
C THR A 31 39.46 -53.80 -71.72
N ILE A 32 40.57 -53.06 -71.64
CA ILE A 32 40.70 -51.85 -70.80
C ILE A 32 39.73 -50.76 -71.27
N GLN A 33 39.60 -50.54 -72.58
CA GLN A 33 38.66 -49.56 -73.12
C GLN A 33 37.21 -49.91 -72.73
N PHE A 34 36.84 -51.18 -72.83
CA PHE A 34 35.51 -51.64 -72.42
C PHE A 34 35.29 -51.49 -70.91
N SER A 35 36.27 -51.84 -70.07
CA SER A 35 36.14 -51.68 -68.61
C SER A 35 36.04 -50.21 -68.20
N GLN A 36 36.83 -49.32 -68.81
CA GLN A 36 36.75 -47.87 -68.61
C GLN A 36 35.38 -47.33 -69.01
N HIS A 37 34.81 -47.79 -70.12
CA HIS A 37 33.48 -47.37 -70.53
C HIS A 37 32.39 -47.81 -69.55
N CYS A 38 32.44 -49.06 -69.06
CA CYS A 38 31.51 -49.52 -68.02
C CYS A 38 31.65 -48.74 -66.71
N GLU A 39 32.88 -48.40 -66.31
CA GLU A 39 33.14 -47.56 -65.13
C GLU A 39 32.60 -46.13 -65.33
N GLU A 40 32.80 -45.54 -66.51
CA GLU A 40 32.27 -44.22 -66.87
C GLU A 40 30.74 -44.20 -66.80
N GLU A 41 30.05 -45.19 -67.35
CA GLU A 41 28.59 -45.31 -67.25
C GLU A 41 28.12 -45.43 -65.79
N MET A 42 28.81 -46.23 -64.97
CA MET A 42 28.49 -46.38 -63.55
C MET A 42 28.72 -45.08 -62.77
N LEU A 43 29.80 -44.36 -63.07
CA LEU A 43 30.09 -43.05 -62.47
C LEU A 43 29.05 -42.01 -62.89
N ASN A 44 28.65 -41.98 -64.15
CA ASN A 44 27.60 -41.07 -64.65
C ASN A 44 26.26 -41.32 -63.94
N LYS A 45 25.84 -42.59 -63.80
CA LYS A 45 24.65 -42.95 -63.00
C LYS A 45 24.77 -42.52 -61.54
N ARG A 46 25.96 -42.65 -60.94
CA ARG A 46 26.19 -42.19 -59.56
C ARG A 46 26.13 -40.67 -59.44
N ILE A 47 26.65 -39.93 -60.41
CA ILE A 47 26.56 -38.46 -60.47
C ILE A 47 25.10 -38.02 -60.59
N GLU A 48 24.31 -38.66 -61.46
CA GLU A 48 22.87 -38.38 -61.61
C GLU A 48 22.12 -38.62 -60.31
N MET A 49 22.30 -39.77 -59.65
CA MET A 49 21.68 -40.06 -58.35
C MET A 49 22.06 -39.01 -57.28
N LEU A 50 23.33 -38.60 -57.21
CA LEU A 50 23.77 -37.58 -56.25
C LEU A 50 23.18 -36.20 -56.55
N ARG A 51 22.99 -35.84 -57.82
CA ARG A 51 22.31 -34.60 -58.22
C ARG A 51 20.83 -34.63 -57.81
N GLU A 52 20.13 -35.73 -58.04
CA GLU A 52 18.73 -35.90 -57.61
C GLU A 52 18.59 -35.88 -56.09
N GLU A 53 19.50 -36.54 -55.36
CA GLU A 53 19.54 -36.50 -53.90
C GLU A 53 19.81 -35.09 -53.36
N SER A 54 20.75 -34.35 -53.98
CA SER A 54 21.02 -32.96 -53.62
C SER A 54 19.80 -32.06 -53.82
N VAL A 55 19.07 -32.21 -54.93
CA VAL A 55 17.85 -31.43 -55.19
C VAL A 55 16.75 -31.80 -54.19
N ARG A 56 16.56 -33.09 -53.89
CA ARG A 56 15.59 -33.54 -52.88
C ARG A 56 15.90 -33.00 -51.49
N LEU A 57 17.17 -33.04 -51.07
CA LEU A 57 17.60 -32.48 -49.79
C LEU A 57 17.36 -30.97 -49.74
N GLN A 58 17.71 -30.24 -50.80
CA GLN A 58 17.48 -28.80 -50.89
C GLN A 58 16.00 -28.42 -50.79
N GLN A 59 15.12 -29.15 -51.49
CA GLN A 59 13.68 -28.94 -51.40
C GLN A 59 13.13 -29.28 -50.01
N SER A 60 13.63 -30.35 -49.39
CA SER A 60 13.26 -30.70 -48.01
C SER A 60 13.64 -29.61 -47.02
N THR A 61 14.85 -29.04 -47.16
CA THR A 61 15.30 -27.95 -46.30
C THR A 61 14.48 -26.68 -46.50
N GLU A 62 14.12 -26.34 -47.75
CA GLU A 62 13.29 -25.16 -48.06
C GLU A 62 11.89 -25.29 -47.41
N ILE A 63 11.25 -26.46 -47.52
CA ILE A 63 9.94 -26.72 -46.90
C ILE A 63 10.00 -26.63 -45.36
N GLU A 64 11.07 -27.16 -44.75
CA GLU A 64 11.27 -27.08 -43.30
C GLU A 64 11.49 -25.63 -42.84
N GLU A 65 12.29 -24.85 -43.58
CA GLU A 65 12.52 -23.43 -43.31
C GLU A 65 11.22 -22.62 -43.42
N GLU A 66 10.43 -22.84 -44.47
CA GLU A 66 9.11 -22.22 -44.62
C GLU A 66 8.14 -22.61 -43.48
N HIS A 67 8.18 -23.87 -43.05
CA HIS A 67 7.35 -24.33 -41.94
C HIS A 67 7.72 -23.62 -40.63
N VAL A 68 9.01 -23.52 -40.33
CA VAL A 68 9.52 -22.82 -39.14
C VAL A 68 9.19 -21.32 -39.22
N ALA A 69 9.38 -20.68 -40.38
CA ALA A 69 9.04 -19.27 -40.58
C ALA A 69 7.54 -19.00 -40.34
N ASN A 70 6.67 -19.86 -40.88
CA ASN A 70 5.22 -19.76 -40.66
C ASN A 70 4.83 -19.97 -39.19
N GLN A 71 5.50 -20.87 -38.47
CA GLN A 71 5.27 -21.07 -37.05
C GLN A 71 5.68 -19.83 -36.24
N LEU A 72 6.83 -19.24 -36.54
CA LEU A 72 7.31 -18.02 -35.90
C LEU A 72 6.37 -16.84 -36.17
N LEU A 73 5.88 -16.67 -37.40
CA LEU A 73 4.93 -15.61 -37.74
C LEU A 73 3.63 -15.73 -36.95
N ARG A 74 3.11 -16.95 -36.74
CA ARG A 74 1.91 -17.16 -35.90
C ARG A 74 2.16 -16.78 -34.45
N ARG A 75 3.32 -17.14 -33.90
CA ARG A 75 3.72 -16.78 -32.53
C ARG A 75 3.89 -15.26 -32.37
N LEU A 76 4.51 -14.61 -33.35
CA LEU A 76 4.63 -13.16 -33.38
C LEU A 76 3.26 -12.49 -33.39
N ASN A 77 2.36 -12.91 -34.28
CA ASN A 77 1.00 -12.38 -34.35
C ASN A 77 0.18 -12.61 -33.06
N SER A 78 0.39 -13.73 -32.35
CA SER A 78 -0.23 -13.91 -31.03
C SER A 78 0.34 -12.95 -29.99
N ALA A 79 1.67 -12.79 -29.96
CA ALA A 79 2.32 -11.86 -29.04
C ALA A 79 1.90 -10.41 -29.31
N GLU A 80 1.79 -9.99 -30.56
CA GLU A 80 1.30 -8.66 -30.93
C GLU A 80 -0.14 -8.40 -30.47
N ARG A 81 -1.03 -9.41 -30.57
CA ARG A 81 -2.39 -9.29 -30.04
C ARG A 81 -2.40 -9.13 -28.52
N ASP A 82 -1.52 -9.86 -27.83
CA ASP A 82 -1.43 -9.77 -26.37
C ASP A 82 -0.83 -8.42 -25.93
N VAL A 83 0.19 -7.91 -26.62
CA VAL A 83 0.71 -6.54 -26.42
C VAL A 83 -0.41 -5.51 -26.54
N LYS A 84 -1.21 -5.56 -27.61
CA LYS A 84 -2.36 -4.65 -27.79
C LYS A 84 -3.39 -4.73 -26.66
N LYS A 85 -3.65 -5.92 -26.12
CA LYS A 85 -4.54 -6.08 -24.95
C LYS A 85 -3.95 -5.43 -23.70
N TYR A 86 -2.64 -5.60 -23.46
CA TYR A 86 -1.99 -4.98 -22.33
C TYR A 86 -1.93 -3.46 -22.46
N GLU A 87 -1.71 -2.92 -23.67
CA GLU A 87 -1.79 -1.48 -23.92
C GLU A 87 -3.18 -0.91 -23.58
N GLN A 88 -4.25 -1.62 -23.94
CA GLN A 88 -5.62 -1.23 -23.58
C GLN A 88 -5.84 -1.24 -22.07
N LEU A 89 -5.41 -2.30 -21.38
CA LEU A 89 -5.53 -2.38 -19.92
C LEU A 89 -4.73 -1.29 -19.20
N ILE A 90 -3.53 -0.96 -19.69
CA ILE A 90 -2.72 0.14 -19.14
C ILE A 90 -3.46 1.47 -19.30
N HIS A 91 -4.07 1.71 -20.47
CA HIS A 91 -4.83 2.93 -20.71
C HIS A 91 -6.05 3.06 -19.78
N GLU A 92 -6.80 1.96 -19.58
CA GLU A 92 -7.92 1.93 -18.63
C GLU A 92 -7.42 2.20 -17.18
N GLU A 93 -6.30 1.62 -16.77
CA GLU A 93 -5.69 1.90 -15.46
C GLU A 93 -5.28 3.37 -15.33
N GLU A 94 -4.65 3.96 -16.35
CA GLU A 94 -4.30 5.39 -16.38
C GLU A 94 -5.53 6.29 -16.22
N GLU A 95 -6.63 6.01 -16.93
CA GLU A 95 -7.89 6.76 -16.78
C GLU A 95 -8.44 6.66 -15.34
N THR A 96 -8.39 5.48 -14.72
CA THR A 96 -8.83 5.33 -13.33
C THR A 96 -7.93 6.07 -12.34
N ILE A 97 -6.62 6.13 -12.59
CA ILE A 97 -5.65 6.89 -11.77
C ILE A 97 -5.95 8.39 -11.88
N GLU A 98 -6.25 8.89 -13.08
CA GLU A 98 -6.63 10.29 -13.26
C GLU A 98 -7.92 10.62 -12.51
N GLU A 99 -8.94 9.75 -12.59
CA GLU A 99 -10.21 9.96 -11.90
C GLU A 99 -10.04 9.97 -10.38
N LEU A 100 -9.28 9.01 -9.82
CA LEU A 100 -8.95 9.01 -8.39
C LEU A 100 -8.16 10.26 -7.99
N SER A 101 -7.25 10.74 -8.83
CA SER A 101 -6.49 11.98 -8.59
C SER A 101 -7.40 13.22 -8.52
N ARG A 102 -8.43 13.28 -9.38
CA ARG A 102 -9.47 14.32 -9.33
C ARG A 102 -10.25 14.23 -8.02
N GLN A 103 -10.67 13.04 -7.62
CA GLN A 103 -11.43 12.84 -6.36
C GLN A 103 -10.61 13.22 -5.12
N ILE A 104 -9.33 12.83 -5.05
CA ILE A 104 -8.43 13.23 -3.97
C ILE A 104 -8.31 14.76 -3.90
N SER A 105 -8.22 15.42 -5.06
CA SER A 105 -8.16 16.89 -5.11
C SER A 105 -9.43 17.53 -4.52
N VAL A 106 -10.61 17.02 -4.87
CA VAL A 106 -11.89 17.49 -4.31
C VAL A 106 -11.95 17.30 -2.79
N ILE A 107 -11.48 16.15 -2.28
CA ILE A 107 -11.46 15.89 -0.83
C ILE A 107 -10.50 16.84 -0.12
N HIS A 108 -9.31 17.10 -0.69
CA HIS A 108 -8.38 18.08 -0.12
C HIS A 108 -8.96 19.51 -0.11
N ASP A 109 -9.70 19.90 -1.14
CA ASP A 109 -10.38 21.19 -1.17
C ASP A 109 -11.44 21.30 -0.07
N GLN A 110 -12.24 20.25 0.10
CA GLN A 110 -13.22 20.17 1.19
C GLN A 110 -12.56 20.20 2.57
N GLN A 111 -11.45 19.50 2.74
CA GLN A 111 -10.68 19.53 3.99
C GLN A 111 -10.17 20.94 4.30
N ARG A 112 -9.59 21.63 3.31
CA ARG A 112 -9.13 23.02 3.47
C ARG A 112 -10.27 23.97 3.85
N GLU A 113 -11.45 23.78 3.28
CA GLU A 113 -12.63 24.58 3.62
C GLU A 113 -13.09 24.33 5.07
N VAL A 114 -13.14 23.06 5.50
CA VAL A 114 -13.50 22.72 6.90
C VAL A 114 -12.47 23.28 7.88
N GLU A 115 -11.18 23.18 7.58
CA GLU A 115 -10.11 23.75 8.41
C GLU A 115 -10.23 25.28 8.50
N SER A 116 -10.54 25.96 7.39
CA SER A 116 -10.83 27.41 7.35
C SER A 116 -12.03 27.79 8.22
N GLN A 117 -13.12 27.02 8.15
CA GLN A 117 -14.31 27.24 8.99
C GLN A 117 -14.01 27.01 10.48
N LEU A 118 -13.25 25.96 10.80
CA LEU A 118 -12.82 25.69 12.17
C LEU A 118 -11.96 26.84 12.72
N GLY A 119 -11.05 27.39 11.91
CA GLY A 119 -10.25 28.57 12.27
C GLY A 119 -11.12 29.77 12.62
N LYS A 120 -12.12 30.08 11.78
CA LYS A 120 -13.08 31.18 12.05
C LYS A 120 -13.84 30.97 13.35
N HIS A 121 -14.34 29.76 13.61
CA HIS A 121 -15.04 29.46 14.87
C HIS A 121 -14.14 29.57 16.11
N GLN A 122 -12.87 29.18 15.99
CA GLN A 122 -11.89 29.35 17.06
C GLN A 122 -11.64 30.84 17.34
N GLU A 123 -11.49 31.67 16.31
CA GLU A 123 -11.36 33.12 16.44
C GLU A 123 -12.58 33.76 17.11
N GLU A 124 -13.79 33.38 16.68
CA GLU A 124 -15.06 33.81 17.30
C GLU A 124 -15.12 33.44 18.79
N HIS A 125 -14.74 32.20 19.12
CA HIS A 125 -14.73 31.72 20.49
C HIS A 125 -13.75 32.51 21.38
N ILE A 126 -12.53 32.76 20.90
CA ILE A 126 -11.53 33.59 21.60
C ILE A 126 -12.07 35.01 21.82
N MET A 127 -12.74 35.59 20.80
CA MET A 127 -13.35 36.91 20.91
C MET A 127 -14.45 36.95 21.98
N LEU A 128 -15.31 35.93 22.03
CA LEU A 128 -16.38 35.82 23.03
C LEU A 128 -15.82 35.64 24.45
N GLN A 129 -14.78 34.81 24.62
CA GLN A 129 -14.07 34.68 25.89
C GLN A 129 -13.48 36.01 26.35
N GLY A 130 -12.83 36.77 25.45
CA GLY A 130 -12.32 38.10 25.75
C GLY A 130 -13.42 39.09 26.16
N LYS A 131 -14.58 39.06 25.50
CA LYS A 131 -15.75 39.87 25.88
C LYS A 131 -16.31 39.48 27.25
N LEU A 132 -16.35 38.19 27.57
CA LEU A 132 -16.81 37.68 28.86
C LEU A 132 -15.87 38.14 29.99
N LEU A 133 -14.56 37.97 29.81
CA LEU A 133 -13.56 38.43 30.77
C LEU A 133 -13.62 39.95 30.99
N ASN A 134 -13.81 40.74 29.94
CA ASN A 134 -13.99 42.20 30.07
C ASN A 134 -15.27 42.55 30.87
N ARG A 135 -16.37 41.82 30.67
CA ARG A 135 -17.59 42.02 31.48
C ARG A 135 -17.37 41.66 32.94
N GLU A 136 -16.64 40.59 33.23
CA GLU A 136 -16.29 40.20 34.60
C GLU A 136 -15.40 41.25 35.27
N LEU A 137 -14.39 41.77 34.56
CA LEU A 137 -13.53 42.86 35.05
C LEU A 137 -14.36 44.12 35.39
N LYS A 138 -15.26 44.55 34.48
CA LYS A 138 -16.15 45.69 34.75
C LYS A 138 -17.09 45.45 35.93
N ARG A 139 -17.60 44.23 36.08
CA ARG A 139 -18.43 43.85 37.23
C ARG A 139 -17.63 43.96 38.53
N SER A 140 -16.37 43.50 38.53
CA SER A 140 -15.47 43.64 39.69
C SER A 140 -15.11 45.10 39.98
N GLU A 141 -14.91 45.94 38.95
CA GLU A 141 -14.71 47.39 39.11
C GLU A 141 -15.90 48.06 39.79
N LEU A 142 -17.12 47.85 39.27
CA LEU A 142 -18.36 48.36 39.87
C LEU A 142 -18.57 47.83 41.30
N GLY A 143 -18.19 46.57 41.55
CA GLY A 143 -18.25 45.98 42.89
C GLY A 143 -17.32 46.68 43.88
N ARG A 144 -16.12 47.08 43.45
CA ARG A 144 -15.19 47.88 44.28
C ARG A 144 -15.71 49.29 44.51
N GLU A 145 -16.19 49.97 43.47
CA GLU A 145 -16.78 51.30 43.59
C GLU A 145 -17.94 51.32 44.57
N LEU A 146 -18.81 50.30 44.51
CA LEU A 146 -19.90 50.12 45.45
C LEU A 146 -19.37 49.98 46.89
N LEU A 147 -18.40 49.09 47.13
CA LEU A 147 -17.79 48.91 48.44
C LEU A 147 -17.16 50.21 48.98
N ASP A 148 -16.50 50.98 48.13
CA ASP A 148 -15.93 52.28 48.49
C ASP A 148 -17.03 53.27 48.91
N GLU A 149 -18.17 53.30 48.21
CA GLU A 149 -19.33 54.11 48.59
C GLU A 149 -19.91 53.66 49.94
N TRP A 150 -20.10 52.35 50.16
CA TRP A 150 -20.56 51.82 51.45
C TRP A 150 -19.62 52.22 52.60
N GLN A 151 -18.30 52.15 52.38
CA GLN A 151 -17.31 52.59 53.36
C GLN A 151 -17.43 54.10 53.65
N ARG A 152 -17.63 54.93 52.62
CA ARG A 152 -17.86 56.38 52.81
C ARG A 152 -19.14 56.64 53.61
N TYR A 153 -20.25 55.98 53.28
CA TYR A 153 -21.51 56.11 54.01
C TYR A 153 -21.37 55.68 55.48
N LEU A 154 -20.72 54.53 55.72
CA LEU A 154 -20.42 54.06 57.07
C LEU A 154 -19.56 55.07 57.82
N GLY A 155 -18.55 55.67 57.17
CA GLY A 155 -17.72 56.73 57.72
C GLY A 155 -18.53 57.95 58.17
N VAL A 156 -19.50 58.39 57.36
CA VAL A 156 -20.41 59.49 57.72
C VAL A 156 -21.29 59.13 58.93
N LEU A 157 -21.85 57.92 58.96
CA LEU A 157 -22.67 57.46 60.09
C LEU A 157 -21.87 57.36 61.39
N VAL A 158 -20.66 56.80 61.34
CA VAL A 158 -19.75 56.73 62.49
C VAL A 158 -19.40 58.13 62.98
N HIS A 159 -19.13 59.06 62.07
CA HIS A 159 -18.88 60.46 62.41
C HIS A 159 -20.09 61.11 63.10
N HIS A 160 -21.31 60.91 62.57
CA HIS A 160 -22.54 61.41 63.20
C HIS A 160 -22.76 60.84 64.60
N LEU A 161 -22.58 59.52 64.78
CA LEU A 161 -22.68 58.87 66.09
C LEU A 161 -21.65 59.44 67.07
N ALA A 162 -20.41 59.70 66.62
CA ALA A 162 -19.40 60.34 67.44
C ALA A 162 -19.78 61.78 67.84
N VAL A 163 -20.38 62.56 66.94
CA VAL A 163 -20.87 63.92 67.24
C VAL A 163 -22.01 63.89 68.26
N VAL A 164 -22.99 62.99 68.10
CA VAL A 164 -24.09 62.82 69.07
C VAL A 164 -23.54 62.40 70.43
N ARG A 165 -22.64 61.41 70.46
CA ARG A 165 -21.98 60.97 71.69
C ARG A 165 -21.21 62.09 72.39
N ASN A 166 -20.39 62.84 71.66
CA ASN A 166 -19.64 63.97 72.23
C ASN A 166 -20.57 65.09 72.72
N ARG A 167 -21.75 65.24 72.13
CA ARG A 167 -22.78 66.19 72.58
C ARG A 167 -23.43 65.71 73.87
N GLU A 168 -23.79 64.43 73.97
CA GLU A 168 -24.28 63.83 75.21
C GLU A 168 -23.27 63.91 76.35
N GLU A 169 -21.99 63.65 76.07
CA GLU A 169 -20.91 63.77 77.07
C GLU A 169 -20.77 65.23 77.56
N LYS A 170 -20.85 66.22 76.67
CA LYS A 170 -20.86 67.65 77.04
C LYS A 170 -22.13 68.10 77.78
N GLU A 171 -23.28 67.49 77.50
CA GLU A 171 -24.52 67.74 78.24
C GLU A 171 -24.44 67.13 79.66
N LYS A 172 -23.86 65.93 79.80
CA LYS A 172 -23.57 65.29 81.10
C LYS A 172 -22.52 66.03 81.95
N GLU A 173 -21.58 66.77 81.35
CA GLU A 173 -20.65 67.63 82.10
C GLU A 173 -21.30 68.92 82.62
N ARG A 174 -22.44 69.34 82.06
CA ARG A 174 -23.19 70.52 82.54
C ARG A 174 -24.26 70.18 83.59
N GLU A 175 -24.76 68.95 83.59
CA GLU A 175 -25.67 68.44 84.61
C GLU A 175 -24.88 67.66 85.66
N GLY A 176 -24.51 68.34 86.75
CA GLY A 176 -23.66 67.81 87.80
C GLY A 176 -24.05 66.41 88.31
N GLY A 177 -23.00 65.61 88.49
CA GLY A 177 -22.85 64.42 89.35
C GLY A 177 -24.11 63.74 89.90
N GLY A 178 -24.29 62.46 89.54
CA GLY A 178 -25.31 61.64 90.20
C GLY A 178 -25.38 60.18 89.75
N ILE A 179 -24.52 59.35 90.35
CA ILE A 179 -24.77 57.95 90.74
C ILE A 179 -24.89 56.87 89.65
N CYS A 180 -24.05 55.84 89.85
CA CYS A 180 -24.10 54.43 89.44
C CYS A 180 -25.48 53.86 89.03
N LEU A 181 -25.48 52.86 88.12
CA LEU A 181 -26.01 51.51 88.38
C LEU A 181 -25.87 50.57 87.16
N ALA A 182 -25.22 49.43 87.43
CA ALA A 182 -25.48 48.06 87.00
C ALA A 182 -25.82 47.71 85.53
N SER A 183 -25.03 46.74 85.02
CA SER A 183 -25.32 45.78 83.95
C SER A 183 -26.74 45.19 84.00
N PRO A 184 -27.18 44.62 82.88
CA PRO A 184 -27.47 43.19 82.92
C PRO A 184 -26.84 42.41 81.76
N ALA A 185 -26.31 41.26 82.14
CA ALA A 185 -25.96 40.14 81.29
C ALA A 185 -27.22 39.50 80.69
N MET A 186 -27.15 39.04 79.44
CA MET A 186 -28.03 38.06 78.80
C MET A 186 -27.43 37.71 77.41
N PRO A 187 -27.80 36.60 76.75
CA PRO A 187 -27.56 35.21 77.14
C PRO A 187 -26.85 34.42 76.02
N ALA A 188 -26.25 33.29 76.39
CA ALA A 188 -25.77 32.27 75.46
C ALA A 188 -26.94 31.54 74.77
N VAL A 189 -26.83 31.32 73.46
CA VAL A 189 -27.61 30.36 72.66
C VAL A 189 -26.72 29.88 71.49
N PRO A 190 -26.99 28.73 70.85
CA PRO A 190 -26.06 27.61 70.78
C PRO A 190 -25.59 27.32 69.34
N ASP A 191 -24.69 26.33 69.26
CA ASP A 191 -24.28 25.61 68.05
C ASP A 191 -25.39 25.41 67.01
N GLU A 192 -25.17 25.91 65.79
CA GLU A 192 -25.60 25.21 64.58
C GLU A 192 -24.44 25.10 63.60
N ALA A 193 -24.12 23.84 63.30
CA ALA A 193 -23.20 23.42 62.28
C ALA A 193 -23.66 23.93 60.91
N SER A 194 -22.84 24.76 60.27
CA SER A 194 -22.91 25.00 58.84
C SER A 194 -21.61 24.53 58.22
N SER A 195 -21.75 23.46 57.47
CA SER A 195 -20.77 22.76 56.67
C SER A 195 -19.96 23.68 55.75
N PHE A 196 -18.65 23.66 55.93
CA PHE A 196 -17.69 23.87 54.86
C PHE A 196 -17.85 22.78 53.79
N PRO A 197 -17.70 23.12 52.50
CA PRO A 197 -16.63 22.46 51.76
C PRO A 197 -15.65 23.50 51.21
N GLU A 198 -14.55 23.64 51.94
CA GLU A 198 -13.28 24.08 51.40
C GLU A 198 -12.76 22.96 50.48
N SER A 199 -12.80 23.20 49.17
CA SER A 199 -11.99 22.43 48.21
C SER A 199 -11.29 23.42 47.29
N ALA A 200 -10.28 24.09 47.86
CA ALA A 200 -9.20 24.69 47.11
C ALA A 200 -8.37 23.58 46.44
N GLY A 201 -8.77 23.18 45.24
CA GLY A 201 -7.97 22.38 44.33
C GLY A 201 -7.14 23.30 43.44
N ALA A 202 -5.93 23.63 43.88
CA ALA A 202 -4.94 24.32 43.07
C ALA A 202 -4.58 23.50 41.80
N PRO A 203 -4.20 24.17 40.69
CA PRO A 203 -3.85 23.53 39.44
C PRO A 203 -2.42 22.95 39.53
N GLY A 204 -2.33 21.61 39.57
CA GLY A 204 -1.08 20.88 39.44
C GLY A 204 -0.76 20.57 37.97
N PRO A 205 0.47 20.80 37.49
CA PRO A 205 0.84 20.76 36.07
C PRO A 205 1.25 19.36 35.59
N ALA A 206 1.17 19.19 34.27
CA ALA A 206 1.98 18.29 33.42
C ALA A 206 2.28 16.87 33.93
N SER A 207 1.66 15.87 33.29
CA SER A 207 2.32 14.58 33.05
C SER A 207 1.88 14.02 31.70
N SER A 208 2.74 14.26 30.72
CA SER A 208 2.93 13.46 29.52
C SER A 208 2.78 11.97 29.78
N VAL A 209 1.86 11.32 29.06
CA VAL A 209 1.82 9.86 28.94
C VAL A 209 2.50 9.49 27.62
N PRO A 210 3.48 8.58 27.64
CA PRO A 210 4.19 8.16 26.44
C PRO A 210 3.30 7.29 25.56
N VAL A 211 3.41 7.53 24.25
CA VAL A 211 3.07 6.60 23.17
C VAL A 211 3.85 5.30 23.38
N SER A 212 3.23 4.32 24.04
CA SER A 212 3.69 2.94 24.06
C SER A 212 3.12 2.23 22.85
N SER A 213 4.00 2.00 21.88
CA SER A 213 3.82 1.12 20.74
C SER A 213 3.48 -0.29 21.25
N VAL A 214 2.22 -0.69 21.17
CA VAL A 214 1.84 -2.09 21.38
C VAL A 214 2.21 -2.88 20.12
N PRO A 215 3.07 -3.91 20.22
CA PRO A 215 3.30 -4.82 19.10
C PRO A 215 2.03 -5.63 18.86
N VAL A 216 1.64 -5.68 17.59
CA VAL A 216 0.49 -6.43 17.07
C VAL A 216 0.78 -7.93 17.25
N SER A 217 0.48 -8.47 18.43
CA SER A 217 0.49 -9.91 18.65
C SER A 217 -0.80 -10.49 18.09
N SER A 218 -0.65 -11.16 16.96
CA SER A 218 -1.63 -11.99 16.28
C SER A 218 -2.28 -12.99 17.24
N VAL A 219 -3.53 -12.73 17.60
CA VAL A 219 -4.41 -13.72 18.23
C VAL A 219 -5.12 -14.47 17.09
N PRO A 220 -5.05 -15.82 17.04
CA PRO A 220 -5.81 -16.59 16.07
C PRO A 220 -7.29 -16.54 16.48
N VAL A 221 -8.10 -15.85 15.67
CA VAL A 221 -9.55 -15.82 15.85
C VAL A 221 -10.08 -17.17 15.37
N SER A 222 -10.28 -18.07 16.32
CA SER A 222 -11.03 -19.31 16.15
C SER A 222 -12.42 -18.98 15.59
N SER A 223 -12.71 -19.60 14.46
CA SER A 223 -13.99 -19.58 13.77
C SER A 223 -15.09 -20.09 14.70
N VAL A 224 -15.98 -19.20 15.12
CA VAL A 224 -17.25 -19.57 15.77
C VAL A 224 -18.26 -19.85 14.65
N PRO A 225 -18.93 -21.02 14.64
CA PRO A 225 -19.92 -21.32 13.61
C PRO A 225 -21.20 -20.52 13.86
N ASP A 226 -21.70 -19.98 12.75
CA ASP A 226 -22.95 -19.25 12.60
C ASP A 226 -24.14 -20.19 12.92
N SER A 227 -24.56 -20.26 14.18
CA SER A 227 -25.84 -20.86 14.57
C SER A 227 -26.91 -19.79 14.51
N SER A 228 -27.58 -19.74 13.36
CA SER A 228 -28.78 -18.95 13.11
C SER A 228 -29.97 -19.54 13.87
N ASP A 229 -30.38 -18.91 14.97
CA ASP A 229 -31.69 -19.15 15.60
C ASP A 229 -32.57 -17.90 15.45
N PRO A 230 -33.73 -17.97 14.77
CA PRO A 230 -34.70 -16.89 14.76
C PRO A 230 -35.60 -17.03 16.00
N ILE A 231 -35.18 -16.50 17.14
CA ILE A 231 -36.05 -16.41 18.32
C ILE A 231 -37.02 -15.22 18.11
N LEU A 232 -38.20 -15.60 17.64
CA LEU A 232 -39.50 -14.98 17.85
C LEU A 232 -39.50 -13.88 18.93
N SER A 233 -39.51 -12.62 18.49
CA SER A 233 -39.87 -11.49 19.35
C SER A 233 -41.39 -11.34 19.35
N SER A 234 -42.00 -11.76 20.46
CA SER A 234 -43.42 -11.57 20.78
C SER A 234 -43.80 -10.07 20.76
N PRO A 235 -44.92 -9.68 20.14
CA PRO A 235 -45.40 -8.31 20.17
C PRO A 235 -46.38 -8.16 21.33
N LEU A 236 -45.88 -8.02 22.57
CA LEU A 236 -46.76 -7.77 23.71
C LEU A 236 -46.03 -6.94 24.76
N LEU A 237 -46.30 -5.63 24.81
CA LEU A 237 -47.15 -5.04 25.86
C LEU A 237 -47.10 -3.49 25.85
N THR A 238 -48.32 -2.94 25.81
CA THR A 238 -48.81 -1.77 26.56
C THR A 238 -48.21 -0.39 26.32
N SER A 239 -48.92 0.36 25.46
CA SER A 239 -49.64 1.60 25.84
C SER A 239 -49.34 2.14 27.24
N CYS A 240 -48.33 2.99 27.33
CA CYS A 240 -48.18 3.97 28.39
C CYS A 240 -48.20 5.35 27.72
N ASN A 241 -49.34 6.04 27.79
CA ASN A 241 -49.52 7.42 27.34
C ASN A 241 -48.76 8.41 28.23
N SER A 242 -47.45 8.20 28.40
CA SER A 242 -46.54 9.15 29.03
C SER A 242 -45.99 10.09 27.96
N PRO A 243 -46.07 11.42 28.13
CA PRO A 243 -45.57 12.39 27.14
C PRO A 243 -44.05 12.33 26.91
N ALA A 244 -43.30 11.51 27.67
CA ALA A 244 -41.88 11.21 27.43
C ALA A 244 -41.63 10.14 26.35
N HIS A 245 -42.65 9.38 25.94
CA HIS A 245 -42.53 8.26 25.00
C HIS A 245 -42.12 8.60 23.54
N PRO A 246 -42.48 9.76 22.94
CA PRO A 246 -42.10 10.04 21.55
C PRO A 246 -40.62 10.40 21.39
N VAL A 247 -40.00 10.99 22.43
CA VAL A 247 -38.57 11.30 22.43
C VAL A 247 -37.74 10.02 22.49
N VAL A 248 -38.11 9.08 23.38
CA VAL A 248 -37.46 7.77 23.48
C VAL A 248 -37.58 6.99 22.17
N ALA A 249 -38.77 6.94 21.56
CA ALA A 249 -38.97 6.27 20.27
C ALA A 249 -38.20 6.93 19.11
N ARG A 250 -37.93 8.25 19.18
CA ARG A 250 -37.08 8.95 18.20
C ARG A 250 -35.60 8.62 18.40
N LEU A 251 -35.14 8.60 19.65
CA LEU A 251 -33.76 8.24 20.01
C LEU A 251 -33.47 6.78 19.65
N GLU A 252 -34.38 5.86 19.95
CA GLU A 252 -34.25 4.45 19.60
C GLU A 252 -34.14 4.25 18.07
N ARG A 253 -34.99 4.96 17.30
CA ARG A 253 -34.88 4.96 15.82
C ARG A 253 -33.60 5.60 15.31
N ARG A 254 -33.01 6.56 16.02
CA ARG A 254 -31.72 7.17 15.65
C ARG A 254 -30.56 6.23 15.98
N LEU A 255 -30.59 5.57 17.14
CA LEU A 255 -29.60 4.58 17.54
C LEU A 255 -29.58 3.40 16.57
N ARG A 256 -30.75 2.85 16.21
CA ARG A 256 -30.84 1.77 15.21
C ARG A 256 -30.25 2.17 13.86
N ARG A 257 -30.49 3.41 13.41
CA ARG A 257 -29.89 3.94 12.17
C ARG A 257 -28.37 4.04 12.26
N LEU A 258 -27.84 4.61 13.36
CA LEU A 258 -26.39 4.72 13.57
C LEU A 258 -25.72 3.33 13.65
N LEU A 259 -26.35 2.36 14.30
CA LEU A 259 -25.84 0.99 14.36
C LEU A 259 -25.83 0.32 12.98
N ALA A 260 -26.85 0.55 12.15
CA ALA A 260 -26.89 0.05 10.78
C ALA A 260 -25.82 0.71 9.89
N GLU A 261 -25.66 2.04 9.99
CA GLU A 261 -24.62 2.80 9.30
C GLU A 261 -23.22 2.30 9.70
N HIS A 262 -22.96 2.12 11.00
CA HIS A 262 -21.68 1.58 11.49
C HIS A 262 -21.43 0.14 11.03
N ALA A 263 -22.45 -0.72 11.01
CA ALA A 263 -22.34 -2.08 10.49
C ALA A 263 -21.98 -2.09 9.00
N GLN A 264 -22.55 -1.18 8.21
CA GLN A 264 -22.23 -1.03 6.80
C GLN A 264 -20.79 -0.54 6.58
N VAL A 265 -20.35 0.47 7.33
CA VAL A 265 -18.95 0.96 7.29
C VAL A 265 -17.98 -0.16 7.67
N ARG A 266 -18.31 -0.95 8.70
CA ARG A 266 -17.47 -2.08 9.14
C ARG A 266 -17.34 -3.16 8.06
N ARG A 267 -18.44 -3.52 7.38
CA ARG A 267 -18.40 -4.44 6.22
C ARG A 267 -17.54 -3.91 5.09
N GLY A 268 -17.61 -2.61 4.79
CA GLY A 268 -16.74 -1.96 3.80
C GLY A 268 -15.26 -2.05 4.18
N ALA A 269 -14.94 -1.77 5.45
CA ALA A 269 -13.57 -1.88 5.95
C ALA A 269 -13.03 -3.32 5.91
N ASP A 270 -13.86 -4.32 6.25
CA ASP A 270 -13.47 -5.72 6.19
C ASP A 270 -13.29 -6.20 4.74
N ALA A 271 -14.11 -5.75 3.80
CA ALA A 271 -13.91 -6.02 2.37
C ALA A 271 -12.60 -5.42 1.83
N MET A 272 -12.25 -4.17 2.21
CA MET A 272 -10.96 -3.58 1.85
C MET A 272 -9.78 -4.36 2.45
N ARG A 273 -9.88 -4.78 3.72
CA ARG A 273 -8.84 -5.63 4.35
C ARG A 273 -8.64 -6.92 3.58
N GLN A 274 -9.71 -7.57 3.11
CA GLN A 274 -9.64 -8.78 2.30
C GLN A 274 -8.91 -8.53 0.96
N GLN A 275 -9.17 -7.39 0.32
CA GLN A 275 -8.45 -7.00 -0.91
C GLN A 275 -6.95 -6.80 -0.65
N TYR A 276 -6.58 -6.11 0.44
CA TYR A 276 -5.17 -5.94 0.80
C TYR A 276 -4.48 -7.28 1.11
N THR A 277 -5.16 -8.20 1.80
CA THR A 277 -4.61 -9.54 2.04
C THR A 277 -4.42 -10.30 0.72
N ALA A 278 -5.39 -10.28 -0.18
CA ALA A 278 -5.29 -10.96 -1.48
C ALA A 278 -4.16 -10.38 -2.35
N LEU A 279 -4.00 -9.05 -2.37
CA LEU A 279 -2.89 -8.39 -3.06
C LEU A 279 -1.53 -8.76 -2.45
N SER A 280 -1.43 -8.82 -1.12
CA SER A 280 -0.19 -9.21 -0.45
C SER A 280 0.21 -10.67 -0.75
N GLU A 281 -0.76 -11.58 -0.85
CA GLU A 281 -0.52 -12.97 -1.26
C GLU A 281 -0.07 -13.06 -2.72
N ARG A 282 -0.69 -12.27 -3.61
CA ARG A 282 -0.30 -12.24 -5.03
C ARG A 282 1.12 -11.70 -5.20
N LEU A 283 1.48 -10.63 -4.48
CA LEU A 283 2.83 -10.08 -4.47
C LEU A 283 3.85 -11.11 -4.00
N LYS A 284 3.53 -11.84 -2.92
CA LYS A 284 4.38 -12.91 -2.41
C LYS A 284 4.60 -14.02 -3.44
N ARG A 285 3.54 -14.46 -4.14
CA ARG A 285 3.67 -15.46 -5.22
C ARG A 285 4.57 -14.98 -6.35
N VAL A 286 4.44 -13.72 -6.78
CA VAL A 286 5.30 -13.12 -7.83
C VAL A 286 6.76 -13.07 -7.37
N GLN A 287 6.99 -12.71 -6.11
CA GLN A 287 8.33 -12.68 -5.52
C GLN A 287 8.94 -14.10 -5.46
N ASP A 288 8.17 -15.09 -5.02
CA ASP A 288 8.60 -16.49 -4.97
C ASP A 288 8.93 -17.04 -6.38
N THR A 289 8.12 -16.71 -7.39
CA THR A 289 8.40 -17.10 -8.78
C THR A 289 9.64 -16.43 -9.32
N ALA A 290 9.86 -15.15 -9.03
CA ALA A 290 11.06 -14.43 -9.45
C ALA A 290 12.33 -15.02 -8.81
N PHE A 291 12.28 -15.40 -7.53
CA PHE A 291 13.40 -16.09 -6.88
C PHE A 291 13.71 -17.44 -7.54
N LEU A 292 12.69 -18.21 -7.92
CA LEU A 292 12.87 -19.47 -8.64
C LEU A 292 13.49 -19.26 -10.03
N GLU A 293 13.05 -18.25 -10.78
CA GLU A 293 13.61 -17.90 -12.09
C GLU A 293 15.08 -17.48 -11.99
N ILE A 294 15.43 -16.65 -11.00
CA ILE A 294 16.82 -16.25 -10.74
C ILE A 294 17.69 -17.47 -10.41
N ALA A 295 17.19 -18.38 -9.57
CA ALA A 295 17.90 -19.62 -9.23
C ALA A 295 18.10 -20.52 -10.46
N GLN A 296 17.09 -20.65 -11.32
CA GLN A 296 17.21 -21.39 -12.58
C GLN A 296 18.22 -20.74 -13.53
N ALA A 297 18.17 -19.41 -13.69
CA ALA A 297 19.11 -18.67 -14.51
C ALA A 297 20.56 -18.83 -14.03
N ALA A 298 20.79 -18.83 -12.71
CA ALA A 298 22.10 -19.11 -12.13
C ALA A 298 22.60 -20.52 -12.48
N LYS A 299 21.73 -21.54 -12.38
CA LYS A 299 22.06 -22.93 -12.75
C LYS A 299 22.40 -23.06 -14.25
N TYR A 300 21.69 -22.35 -15.13
CA TYR A 300 22.02 -22.33 -16.56
C TYR A 300 23.35 -21.65 -16.84
N ARG A 301 23.70 -20.57 -16.11
CA ARG A 301 25.02 -19.94 -16.21
C ARG A 301 26.16 -20.87 -15.79
N GLU A 302 26.00 -21.60 -14.68
CA GLU A 302 26.97 -22.62 -14.24
C GLU A 302 27.13 -23.71 -15.31
N SER A 303 26.03 -24.22 -15.84
CA SER A 303 26.04 -25.25 -16.91
C SER A 303 26.74 -24.75 -18.18
N LEU A 304 26.55 -23.48 -18.55
CA LEU A 304 27.26 -22.86 -19.68
C LEU A 304 28.76 -22.72 -19.41
N HIS A 305 29.15 -22.30 -18.20
CA HIS A 305 30.56 -22.24 -17.81
C HIS A 305 31.22 -23.63 -17.84
N ASP A 306 30.54 -24.66 -17.35
CA ASP A 306 31.02 -26.04 -17.40
C ASP A 306 31.17 -26.55 -18.85
N ALA A 307 30.22 -26.24 -19.72
CA ALA A 307 30.30 -26.58 -21.15
C ALA A 307 31.45 -25.86 -21.85
N GLN A 308 31.65 -24.56 -21.55
CA GLN A 308 32.80 -23.79 -22.04
C GLN A 308 34.14 -24.34 -21.53
N ALA A 309 34.22 -24.72 -20.25
CA ALA A 309 35.41 -25.32 -19.66
C ALA A 309 35.73 -26.68 -20.30
N LYS A 310 34.72 -27.50 -20.62
CA LYS A 310 34.91 -28.77 -21.36
C LYS A 310 35.41 -28.52 -22.78
N LEU A 311 34.90 -27.51 -23.47
CA LEU A 311 35.36 -27.11 -24.82
C LEU A 311 36.81 -26.60 -24.81
N LEU A 312 37.18 -25.77 -23.83
CA LEU A 312 38.54 -25.23 -23.69
C LEU A 312 39.55 -26.25 -23.15
N GLY A 313 39.09 -27.17 -22.30
CA GLY A 313 39.88 -28.28 -21.73
C GLY A 313 40.07 -29.45 -22.70
N PHE A 314 39.22 -29.56 -23.73
CA PHE A 314 39.47 -30.41 -24.90
C PHE A 314 40.57 -29.78 -25.75
N ASN A 315 41.81 -29.90 -25.30
CA ASN A 315 42.99 -29.58 -26.08
C ASN A 315 43.52 -30.90 -26.68
N PRO A 316 43.09 -31.31 -27.90
CA PRO A 316 43.51 -32.58 -28.52
C PRO A 316 45.00 -32.62 -28.92
N ARG A 317 45.84 -31.70 -28.42
CA ARG A 317 47.26 -31.57 -28.78
C ARG A 317 48.25 -32.27 -27.86
N LYS A 318 47.82 -33.07 -26.88
CA LYS A 318 48.73 -33.93 -26.09
C LYS A 318 48.43 -35.40 -26.36
N GLY A 319 48.86 -35.86 -27.53
CA GLY A 319 48.69 -37.26 -27.95
C GLY A 319 49.52 -37.63 -29.16
N VAL A 320 50.73 -37.07 -29.29
CA VAL A 320 51.78 -37.59 -30.19
C VAL A 320 53.12 -37.33 -29.51
N SER A 321 53.57 -38.29 -28.71
CA SER A 321 54.98 -38.52 -28.39
C SER A 321 55.15 -39.97 -27.98
#